data_AF-A0A9W9EYN7-F1
#
_entry.id   AF-A0A9W9EYN7-F1
#
_cell.length_a   1.000
_cell.length_b   1.000
_cell.length_c   1.000
_cell.angle_alpha   90.00
_cell.angle_beta   90.00
_cell.angle_gamma   90.00
#
_symmetry.space_group_name_H-M   'P 1'
#
loop_
_entity.id
_entity.type
_entity.pdbx_description
1 polymer ?
#
loop_
_entity_poly.entity_id
_entity_poly.type
_entity_poly.pdbx_seq_one_letter_code
_entity_poly.pdbx_strand_id
1 'polypeptide(L)'
;MAAISPSEIVAAISPPDGKIQAIRTFQQVHPPEDYGLAWVAEVDQQQANTSLKALQNAFPFLKTGRDKKNKDKKGKNAKAEDPKSEGNDDEDEDDDLINLRHLRRFCSRGRLPMSVNAKLGPHYPEGCNTMCLMVGPLMPTTTEDEIREVLTPFKPPLDRRPPSPTSSHSSWTGNNPRGKSADPSSDEDKDKEDKSPAEAPVAKEPLNLIQTRVPLYPPTNLEQAKEWTANFWETTFNAASTKTKFAPNPRALKDMEMSLSYFAGHYLALARAVAAEAEESGRGRAVGAVIVDLAVQEQMQKDAWDYGFHPLTRWMQPVIAVAGDARFAHRVAGEKSVNIGKRPTHDANDDALPYNADEEGSPDLHAMMRAAALVGLRRLEISGLEPPLEEDIQAQLLDDLTPLESYFLYDMDKKIRPSPHLLHPGAPGPRRHNDEDPETIDHLMLDEGSSVPGLEHGDEREPEPRNADDQPGPSTTPAARIKSQKAGGYLCRDLAIFLSREPCVCCSMAMVQSRFETAVYPQIGRTLTGGLASESVIDQSPPITDEDEYQEIYPSSDTDPMENRVFYGLNFRKELNWRFPAFEYIEERPEWVDDSVLFHA
;
A
#
# COMPACT_ATOMS: atom_id res chain seq x y z
N MET A 1 20.95 46.52 4.04
CA MET A 1 19.62 46.30 4.66
C MET A 1 19.83 45.43 5.89
N ALA A 2 19.13 45.67 7.00
CA ALA A 2 19.22 44.78 8.15
C ALA A 2 18.69 43.40 7.75
N ALA A 3 19.42 42.33 8.06
CA ALA A 3 18.97 40.97 7.78
C ALA A 3 17.70 40.70 8.59
N ILE A 4 16.59 40.39 7.91
CA ILE A 4 15.33 40.00 8.54
C ILE A 4 15.59 38.70 9.30
N SER A 5 15.14 38.60 10.55
CA SER A 5 15.36 37.41 11.35
C SER A 5 14.49 36.23 10.85
N PRO A 6 14.94 34.97 10.98
CA PRO A 6 14.12 33.80 10.62
C PRO A 6 12.76 33.78 11.31
N SER A 7 12.68 34.30 12.54
CA SER A 7 11.43 34.38 13.29
C SER A 7 10.43 35.39 12.69
N GLU A 8 10.92 36.49 12.12
CA GLU A 8 10.09 37.46 11.40
C GLU A 8 9.62 36.91 10.05
N ILE A 9 10.49 36.21 9.31
CA ILE A 9 10.11 35.54 8.05
C ILE A 9 8.97 34.55 8.32
N VAL A 10 9.13 33.70 9.34
CA VAL A 10 8.10 32.70 9.68
C VAL A 10 6.80 33.35 10.16
N ALA A 11 6.86 34.45 10.90
CA ALA A 11 5.69 35.20 11.34
C ALA A 11 4.93 35.89 10.18
N ALA A 12 5.63 36.19 9.08
CA ALA A 12 5.06 36.80 7.88
C ALA A 12 4.49 35.78 6.88
N ILE A 13 4.63 34.48 7.14
CA ILE A 13 4.09 33.44 6.26
C ILE A 13 2.56 33.55 6.22
N SER A 14 2.01 33.60 5.01
CA SER A 14 0.58 33.50 4.76
C SER A 14 0.29 32.12 4.17
N PRO A 15 -0.29 31.19 4.95
CA PRO A 15 -0.75 29.89 4.46
C PRO A 15 -1.79 30.10 3.35
N PRO A 16 -1.66 29.46 2.18
CA PRO A 16 -2.75 29.42 1.23
C PRO A 16 -3.91 28.59 1.80
N ASP A 17 -5.14 28.97 1.45
CA ASP A 17 -6.32 28.15 1.65
C ASP A 17 -6.42 27.12 0.52
N GLY A 18 -6.93 25.93 0.83
CA GLY A 18 -6.90 24.82 -0.10
C GLY A 18 -7.16 23.47 0.54
N LYS A 19 -7.31 22.48 -0.34
CA LYS A 19 -7.56 21.08 0.02
C LYS A 19 -6.43 20.20 -0.47
N ILE A 20 -6.10 19.16 0.29
CA ILE A 20 -5.25 18.10 -0.24
C ILE A 20 -6.08 17.07 -1.00
N GLN A 21 -5.50 16.51 -2.04
CA GLN A 21 -6.05 15.42 -2.83
C GLN A 21 -4.99 14.34 -2.98
N ALA A 22 -5.35 13.08 -2.71
CA ALA A 22 -4.45 11.96 -2.92
C ALA A 22 -4.11 11.79 -4.42
N ILE A 23 -2.82 11.64 -4.71
CA ILE A 23 -2.33 11.32 -6.05
C ILE A 23 -2.73 9.88 -6.37
N ARG A 24 -3.41 9.68 -7.50
CA ARG A 24 -3.70 8.33 -7.99
C ARG A 24 -2.40 7.60 -8.28
N THR A 25 -2.35 6.32 -7.93
CA THR A 25 -1.15 5.50 -8.16
C THR A 25 -1.00 5.17 -9.64
N PHE A 26 0.23 4.83 -10.05
CA PHE A 26 0.49 4.40 -11.42
C PHE A 26 -0.40 3.22 -11.83
N GLN A 27 -0.63 2.25 -10.94
CA GLN A 27 -1.49 1.09 -11.25
C GLN A 27 -2.98 1.40 -11.23
N GLN A 28 -3.41 2.52 -10.64
CA GLN A 28 -4.79 3.01 -10.76
C GLN A 28 -5.04 3.68 -12.12
N VAL A 29 -4.04 4.40 -12.63
CA VAL A 29 -4.10 5.08 -13.95
C VAL A 29 -3.83 4.11 -15.09
N HIS A 30 -2.84 3.23 -14.90
CA HIS A 30 -2.41 2.20 -15.82
C HIS A 30 -2.55 0.81 -15.16
N PRO A 31 -3.77 0.27 -15.11
CA PRO A 31 -4.02 -1.06 -14.58
C PRO A 31 -3.07 -2.11 -15.17
N PRO A 32 -2.49 -3.01 -14.36
CA PRO A 32 -1.56 -4.00 -14.87
C PRO A 32 -2.27 -4.99 -15.81
N GLU A 33 -1.79 -5.08 -17.04
CA GLU A 33 -2.25 -6.00 -18.07
C GLU A 33 -1.29 -7.20 -18.21
N ASP A 34 -0.86 -7.78 -17.10
CA ASP A 34 -0.03 -8.97 -17.13
C ASP A 34 -0.92 -10.21 -17.31
N TYR A 35 -0.69 -10.95 -18.40
CA TYR A 35 -1.46 -12.15 -18.76
C TYR A 35 -0.61 -13.40 -18.66
N GLY A 36 -1.19 -14.47 -18.10
CA GLY A 36 -0.64 -15.82 -18.10
C GLY A 36 -1.38 -16.73 -19.07
N LEU A 37 -0.75 -17.86 -19.41
CA LEU A 37 -1.42 -18.95 -20.10
C LEU A 37 -2.06 -19.90 -19.08
N ALA A 38 -3.32 -20.26 -19.32
CA ALA A 38 -4.04 -21.26 -18.57
C ALA A 38 -4.66 -22.30 -19.52
N TRP A 39 -4.79 -23.52 -19.04
CA TRP A 39 -5.49 -24.59 -19.73
C TRP A 39 -6.94 -24.64 -19.30
N VAL A 40 -7.81 -25.05 -20.21
CA VAL A 40 -9.24 -25.25 -19.97
C VAL A 40 -9.61 -26.66 -20.36
N ALA A 41 -10.26 -27.36 -19.42
CA ALA A 41 -10.77 -28.71 -19.59
C ALA A 41 -12.29 -28.73 -19.39
N GLU A 42 -13.02 -29.41 -20.27
CA GLU A 42 -14.45 -29.67 -20.07
C GLU A 42 -14.63 -30.98 -19.27
N VAL A 43 -15.21 -30.86 -18.07
CA VAL A 43 -15.40 -31.98 -17.13
C VAL A 43 -16.89 -32.19 -16.82
N ASP A 44 -17.24 -33.38 -16.33
CA ASP A 44 -18.60 -33.65 -15.80
C ASP A 44 -18.90 -32.71 -14.62
N GLN A 45 -20.02 -31.99 -14.71
CA GLN A 45 -20.45 -31.07 -13.66
C GLN A 45 -20.55 -31.75 -12.29
N GLN A 46 -20.97 -33.01 -12.22
CA GLN A 46 -21.08 -33.76 -10.96
C GLN A 46 -19.72 -34.08 -10.34
N GLN A 47 -18.67 -34.16 -11.16
CA GLN A 47 -17.32 -34.50 -10.72
C GLN A 47 -16.39 -33.29 -10.64
N ALA A 48 -16.87 -32.07 -10.91
CA ALA A 48 -16.06 -30.86 -10.98
C ALA A 48 -15.19 -30.64 -9.73
N ASN A 49 -15.78 -30.68 -8.52
CA ASN A 49 -15.01 -30.51 -7.29
C ASN A 49 -13.99 -31.63 -7.05
N THR A 50 -14.30 -32.85 -7.48
CA THR A 50 -13.39 -34.01 -7.37
C THR A 50 -12.22 -33.86 -8.35
N SER A 51 -12.49 -33.43 -9.58
CA SER A 51 -11.46 -33.15 -10.59
C SER A 51 -10.49 -32.06 -10.14
N LEU A 52 -11.00 -30.98 -9.53
CA LEU A 52 -10.17 -29.92 -8.97
C LEU A 52 -9.29 -30.41 -7.81
N LYS A 53 -9.82 -31.26 -6.92
CA LYS A 53 -9.03 -31.87 -5.85
C LYS A 53 -7.94 -32.78 -6.38
N ALA A 54 -8.24 -33.59 -7.41
CA ALA A 54 -7.26 -34.45 -8.07
C ALA A 54 -6.12 -33.60 -8.67
N LEU A 55 -6.49 -32.54 -9.39
CA LEU A 55 -5.55 -31.57 -9.96
C LEU A 55 -4.67 -30.89 -8.89
N GLN A 56 -5.26 -30.42 -7.80
CA GLN A 56 -4.52 -29.79 -6.69
C GLN A 56 -3.62 -30.79 -5.94
N ASN A 57 -3.95 -32.08 -5.95
CA ASN A 57 -3.10 -33.12 -5.36
C ASN A 57 -1.90 -33.45 -6.26
N ALA A 58 -2.11 -33.50 -7.58
CA ALA A 58 -1.04 -33.69 -8.56
C ALA A 58 -0.14 -32.45 -8.66
N PHE A 59 -0.73 -31.26 -8.55
CA PHE A 59 -0.05 -29.96 -8.68
C PHE A 59 -0.30 -29.09 -7.45
N PRO A 60 0.46 -29.28 -6.34
CA PRO A 60 0.24 -28.58 -5.08
C PRO A 60 0.29 -27.05 -5.16
N PHE A 61 1.05 -26.49 -6.12
CA PHE A 61 1.13 -25.04 -6.36
C PHE A 61 -0.20 -24.43 -6.83
N LEU A 62 -1.16 -25.23 -7.32
CA LEU A 62 -2.50 -24.78 -7.69
C LEU A 62 -3.44 -24.59 -6.49
N LYS A 63 -3.00 -24.92 -5.27
CA LYS A 63 -3.76 -24.70 -4.04
C LYS A 63 -3.80 -23.22 -3.69
N THR A 64 -4.99 -22.70 -3.39
CA THR A 64 -5.10 -21.32 -2.91
C THR A 64 -4.68 -21.22 -1.45
N GLY A 65 -4.30 -20.03 -0.96
CA GLY A 65 -3.95 -19.82 0.46
C GLY A 65 -5.04 -20.22 1.48
N ARG A 66 -6.30 -20.44 1.06
CA ARG A 66 -7.37 -20.97 1.92
C ARG A 66 -7.26 -22.49 2.11
N ASP A 67 -6.77 -23.20 1.08
CA ASP A 67 -6.58 -24.65 1.08
C ASP A 67 -5.36 -25.04 1.91
N LYS A 68 -4.31 -24.20 1.92
CA LYS A 68 -3.16 -24.32 2.85
C LYS A 68 -3.60 -24.17 4.31
N LYS A 69 -4.26 -23.06 4.69
CA LYS A 69 -4.76 -22.82 6.06
C LYS A 69 -5.70 -23.91 6.59
N ASN A 70 -6.52 -24.52 5.73
CA ASN A 70 -7.38 -25.64 6.11
C ASN A 70 -6.60 -26.94 6.36
N LYS A 71 -5.50 -27.16 5.64
CA LYS A 71 -4.58 -28.29 5.89
C LYS A 71 -3.81 -28.08 7.19
N ASP A 72 -3.37 -26.85 7.47
CA ASP A 72 -2.64 -26.53 8.72
C ASP A 72 -3.54 -26.64 9.96
N LYS A 73 -4.81 -26.21 9.87
CA LYS A 73 -5.79 -26.46 10.93
C LYS A 73 -6.10 -27.95 11.12
N LYS A 74 -6.08 -28.74 10.05
CA LYS A 74 -6.32 -30.19 10.11
C LYS A 74 -5.08 -30.98 10.57
N GLY A 75 -3.87 -30.48 10.30
CA GLY A 75 -2.60 -31.01 10.76
C GLY A 75 -2.29 -30.69 12.22
N LYS A 76 -2.67 -29.50 12.70
CA LYS A 76 -2.54 -29.11 14.12
C LYS A 76 -3.46 -29.92 15.06
N ASN A 77 -4.50 -30.57 14.54
CA ASN A 77 -5.32 -31.50 15.33
C ASN A 77 -4.77 -32.94 15.40
N ALA A 78 -3.57 -33.21 14.87
CA ALA A 78 -3.02 -34.58 14.82
C ALA A 78 -1.62 -34.75 15.42
N LYS A 79 -1.00 -33.73 16.02
CA LYS A 79 0.25 -33.88 16.78
C LYS A 79 0.33 -32.85 17.90
N ALA A 80 0.14 -33.30 19.13
CA ALA A 80 0.51 -32.56 20.32
C ALA A 80 1.92 -33.03 20.74
N GLU A 81 2.95 -32.35 20.25
CA GLU A 81 4.29 -32.33 20.86
C GLU A 81 4.90 -30.93 20.62
N ASP A 82 5.45 -30.34 21.69
CA ASP A 82 6.14 -29.04 21.72
C ASP A 82 7.25 -28.93 20.67
N PRO A 83 7.51 -27.71 20.14
CA PRO A 83 8.70 -27.03 20.66
C PRO A 83 8.57 -25.50 20.79
N LYS A 84 9.36 -24.98 21.74
CA LYS A 84 9.87 -23.61 21.78
C LYS A 84 10.76 -23.35 20.55
N SER A 85 10.56 -22.24 19.85
CA SER A 85 11.62 -21.30 19.37
C SER A 85 11.06 -20.36 18.30
N GLU A 86 11.56 -19.12 18.39
CA GLU A 86 11.77 -18.13 17.32
C GLU A 86 10.54 -17.42 16.70
N GLY A 87 10.63 -16.08 16.75
CA GLY A 87 9.71 -15.18 16.07
C GLY A 87 10.00 -15.25 14.58
N ASN A 88 9.00 -15.71 13.83
CA ASN A 88 9.07 -15.78 12.38
C ASN A 88 8.40 -14.54 11.79
N ASP A 89 9.24 -13.67 11.25
CA ASP A 89 8.92 -12.71 10.18
C ASP A 89 8.74 -13.46 8.83
N ASP A 90 7.97 -14.57 8.81
CA ASP A 90 7.81 -15.45 7.63
C ASP A 90 6.56 -15.10 6.79
N GLU A 91 5.93 -13.94 6.99
CA GLU A 91 4.75 -13.58 6.17
C GLU A 91 5.10 -13.22 4.70
N ASP A 92 6.39 -13.11 4.34
CA ASP A 92 6.83 -12.64 3.03
C ASP A 92 7.24 -13.75 2.03
N GLU A 93 7.44 -15.01 2.44
CA GLU A 93 7.81 -16.10 1.50
C GLU A 93 6.62 -16.70 0.72
N ASP A 94 5.37 -16.44 1.13
CA ASP A 94 4.18 -16.98 0.48
C ASP A 94 3.68 -16.12 -0.71
N ASP A 95 4.34 -14.99 -1.00
CA ASP A 95 3.86 -13.97 -1.95
C ASP A 95 4.23 -14.23 -3.43
N ASP A 96 5.04 -15.27 -3.71
CA ASP A 96 5.43 -15.70 -5.06
C ASP A 96 4.37 -16.57 -5.79
N LEU A 97 3.34 -17.04 -5.09
CA LEU A 97 2.23 -17.78 -5.69
C LEU A 97 1.14 -16.81 -6.19
N ILE A 98 1.04 -16.67 -7.51
CA ILE A 98 0.02 -15.82 -8.16
C ILE A 98 -1.39 -16.22 -7.70
N ASN A 99 -2.03 -15.32 -6.94
CA ASN A 99 -3.33 -15.54 -6.34
C ASN A 99 -4.47 -15.20 -7.33
N LEU A 100 -4.97 -16.20 -8.04
CA LEU A 100 -6.05 -16.04 -9.04
C LEU A 100 -7.48 -16.07 -8.46
N ARG A 101 -7.72 -15.52 -7.27
CA ARG A 101 -9.07 -15.51 -6.67
C ARG A 101 -10.08 -14.68 -7.44
N HIS A 102 -9.62 -13.72 -8.24
CA HIS A 102 -10.44 -12.92 -9.15
C HIS A 102 -10.92 -13.73 -10.35
N LEU A 103 -10.34 -14.89 -10.65
CA LEU A 103 -10.80 -15.74 -11.73
C LEU A 103 -11.67 -16.86 -11.18
N ARG A 104 -12.83 -17.09 -11.82
CA ARG A 104 -13.63 -18.26 -11.48
C ARG A 104 -12.93 -19.52 -11.95
N ARG A 105 -12.71 -20.50 -11.07
CA ARG A 105 -12.13 -21.80 -11.47
C ARG A 105 -13.02 -22.57 -12.44
N PHE A 106 -14.33 -22.38 -12.33
CA PHE A 106 -15.31 -23.05 -13.18
C PHE A 106 -16.20 -22.05 -13.88
N CYS A 107 -16.48 -22.31 -15.15
CA CYS A 107 -17.40 -21.55 -15.97
C CYS A 107 -18.33 -22.49 -16.74
N SER A 108 -19.60 -22.13 -16.89
CA SER A 108 -20.51 -22.83 -17.80
C SER A 108 -20.13 -22.50 -19.24
N ARG A 109 -20.20 -23.48 -20.14
CA ARG A 109 -19.78 -23.28 -21.54
C ARG A 109 -20.44 -22.10 -22.24
N GLY A 110 -21.72 -21.83 -21.95
CA GLY A 110 -22.45 -20.68 -22.50
C GLY A 110 -22.03 -19.30 -21.98
N ARG A 111 -21.18 -19.23 -20.94
CA ARG A 111 -20.62 -17.98 -20.41
C ARG A 111 -19.18 -17.74 -20.85
N LEU A 112 -18.59 -18.65 -21.62
CA LEU A 112 -17.24 -18.50 -22.13
C LEU A 112 -17.17 -17.45 -23.24
N PRO A 113 -16.06 -16.72 -23.36
CA PRO A 113 -15.74 -15.92 -24.53
C PRO A 113 -15.88 -16.71 -25.83
N MET A 114 -16.33 -16.06 -26.90
CA MET A 114 -16.46 -16.70 -28.22
C MET A 114 -15.14 -17.31 -28.69
N SER A 115 -14.01 -16.63 -28.42
CA SER A 115 -12.66 -17.08 -28.77
C SER A 115 -12.24 -18.38 -28.08
N VAL A 116 -12.71 -18.61 -26.85
CA VAL A 116 -12.44 -19.82 -26.07
C VAL A 116 -13.41 -20.93 -26.49
N ASN A 117 -14.69 -20.62 -26.62
CA ASN A 117 -15.72 -21.59 -27.00
C ASN A 117 -15.50 -22.14 -28.41
N ALA A 118 -15.00 -21.32 -29.36
CA ALA A 118 -14.68 -21.76 -30.72
C ALA A 118 -13.54 -22.80 -30.78
N LYS A 119 -12.65 -22.83 -29.77
CA LYS A 119 -11.57 -23.82 -29.66
C LYS A 119 -12.03 -25.11 -28.98
N LEU A 120 -13.13 -25.06 -28.22
CA LEU A 120 -13.73 -26.25 -27.65
C LEU A 120 -14.39 -27.08 -28.76
N GLY A 121 -14.25 -28.39 -28.67
CA GLY A 121 -14.88 -29.35 -29.60
C GLY A 121 -16.42 -29.28 -29.57
N PRO A 122 -17.15 -30.11 -30.33
CA PRO A 122 -18.61 -30.05 -30.38
C PRO A 122 -19.26 -30.14 -28.99
N HIS A 123 -20.43 -29.52 -28.83
CA HIS A 123 -21.20 -29.64 -27.60
C HIS A 123 -21.54 -31.10 -27.30
N TYR A 124 -21.49 -31.46 -26.03
CA TYR A 124 -21.97 -32.76 -25.59
C TYR A 124 -23.49 -32.89 -25.83
N PRO A 125 -23.99 -34.12 -26.05
CA PRO A 125 -25.42 -34.37 -26.27
C PRO A 125 -26.30 -33.85 -25.13
N GLU A 126 -27.56 -33.52 -25.44
CA GLU A 126 -28.56 -33.10 -24.45
C GLU A 126 -28.68 -34.15 -23.32
N GLY A 127 -28.50 -33.71 -22.07
CA GLY A 127 -28.46 -34.57 -20.87
C GLY A 127 -27.07 -34.75 -20.25
N CYS A 128 -26.00 -34.35 -20.95
CA CYS A 128 -24.65 -34.29 -20.41
C CYS A 128 -24.40 -32.90 -19.79
N ASN A 129 -24.46 -32.80 -18.47
CA ASN A 129 -24.13 -31.56 -17.78
C ASN A 129 -22.61 -31.40 -17.67
N THR A 130 -22.06 -30.41 -18.35
CA THR A 130 -20.62 -30.14 -18.38
C THR A 130 -20.27 -28.81 -17.73
N MET A 131 -19.02 -28.68 -17.30
CA MET A 131 -18.48 -27.43 -16.80
C MET A 131 -17.01 -27.29 -17.23
N CYS A 132 -16.60 -26.08 -17.59
CA CYS A 132 -15.24 -25.80 -18.02
C CYS A 132 -14.40 -25.42 -16.79
N LEU A 133 -13.39 -26.23 -16.50
CA LEU A 133 -12.40 -26.02 -15.44
C LEU A 133 -11.19 -25.30 -16.02
N MET A 134 -10.82 -24.16 -15.42
CA MET A 134 -9.56 -23.48 -15.72
C MET A 134 -8.44 -23.96 -14.80
N VAL A 135 -7.29 -24.21 -15.41
CA VAL A 135 -6.07 -24.78 -14.85
C VAL A 135 -4.93 -23.83 -15.18
N GLY A 136 -4.53 -22.98 -14.24
CA GLY A 136 -3.40 -22.09 -14.48
C GLY A 136 -3.09 -21.08 -13.37
N PRO A 137 -2.13 -20.17 -13.63
CA PRO A 137 -1.08 -20.37 -14.62
C PRO A 137 -0.11 -21.46 -14.15
N LEU A 138 0.33 -22.33 -15.05
CA LEU A 138 1.20 -23.45 -14.71
C LEU A 138 2.67 -23.04 -14.75
N MET A 139 3.51 -23.75 -13.98
CA MET A 139 4.96 -23.60 -14.06
C MET A 139 5.45 -24.02 -15.46
N PRO A 140 6.58 -23.47 -15.95
CA PRO A 140 7.14 -23.83 -17.26
C PRO A 140 7.40 -25.33 -17.44
N THR A 141 7.53 -26.06 -16.33
CA THR A 141 7.83 -27.50 -16.29
C THR A 141 6.61 -28.40 -16.38
N THR A 142 5.38 -27.88 -16.22
CA THR A 142 4.17 -28.70 -16.29
C THR A 142 3.75 -28.92 -17.74
N THR A 143 3.63 -30.19 -18.14
CA THR A 143 3.29 -30.54 -19.53
C THR A 143 1.79 -30.76 -19.73
N GLU A 144 1.34 -30.61 -20.97
CA GLU A 144 -0.04 -30.86 -21.38
C GLU A 144 -0.50 -32.30 -21.04
N ASP A 145 0.40 -33.27 -21.20
CA ASP A 145 0.11 -34.68 -21.00
C ASP A 145 -0.12 -35.03 -19.54
N GLU A 146 0.63 -34.44 -18.61
CA GLU A 146 0.42 -34.62 -17.16
C GLU A 146 -0.95 -34.11 -16.73
N ILE A 147 -1.39 -32.96 -17.26
CA ILE A 147 -2.72 -32.41 -16.95
C ILE A 147 -3.82 -33.31 -17.52
N ARG A 148 -3.62 -33.77 -18.77
CA ARG A 148 -4.55 -34.65 -19.46
C ARG A 148 -4.70 -35.98 -18.72
N GLU A 149 -3.61 -36.57 -18.25
CA GLU A 149 -3.63 -37.81 -17.48
C GLU A 149 -4.49 -37.68 -16.23
N VAL A 150 -4.33 -36.59 -15.47
CA VAL A 150 -5.07 -36.34 -14.23
C VAL A 150 -6.56 -36.08 -14.49
N LEU A 151 -6.90 -35.40 -15.59
CA LEU A 151 -8.28 -34.95 -15.84
C LEU A 151 -9.12 -35.91 -16.71
N THR A 152 -8.50 -36.79 -17.50
CA THR A 152 -9.20 -37.77 -18.36
C THR A 152 -10.25 -38.62 -17.63
N PRO A 153 -10.05 -39.06 -16.37
CA PRO A 153 -11.08 -39.79 -15.62
C PRO A 153 -12.38 -39.03 -15.39
N PHE A 154 -12.37 -37.70 -15.50
CA PHE A 154 -13.49 -36.81 -15.21
C PHE A 154 -14.21 -36.30 -16.46
N LYS A 155 -13.89 -36.86 -17.65
CA LYS A 155 -14.57 -36.54 -18.90
C LYS A 155 -16.08 -36.88 -18.80
N PRO A 156 -16.99 -36.03 -19.31
CA PRO A 156 -18.41 -36.33 -19.33
C PRO A 156 -18.68 -37.66 -20.07
N PRO A 157 -19.50 -38.58 -19.51
CA PRO A 157 -19.86 -39.82 -20.17
C PRO A 157 -20.72 -39.51 -21.41
N LEU A 158 -20.36 -40.08 -22.56
CA LEU A 158 -21.06 -39.86 -23.83
C LEU A 158 -22.46 -40.52 -23.87
N ASP A 159 -22.71 -41.50 -23.00
CA ASP A 159 -23.99 -42.23 -22.90
C ASP A 159 -24.54 -42.18 -21.47
N ARG A 160 -25.44 -41.23 -21.17
CA ARG A 160 -26.36 -41.40 -20.04
C ARG A 160 -27.57 -42.18 -20.53
N ARG A 161 -27.52 -43.51 -20.40
CA ARG A 161 -28.73 -44.33 -20.48
C ARG A 161 -29.71 -43.83 -19.39
N PRO A 162 -30.98 -43.51 -19.71
CA PRO A 162 -31.92 -43.03 -18.70
C PRO A 162 -32.07 -44.06 -17.57
N PRO A 163 -32.24 -43.63 -16.31
CA PRO A 163 -32.45 -44.56 -15.21
C PRO A 163 -33.71 -45.37 -15.51
N SER A 164 -33.55 -46.70 -15.58
CA SER A 164 -34.67 -47.64 -15.69
C SER A 164 -35.66 -47.38 -14.54
N PRO A 165 -36.97 -47.29 -14.80
CA PRO A 165 -37.95 -47.02 -13.76
C PRO A 165 -37.96 -48.20 -12.78
N THR A 166 -37.51 -47.96 -11.56
CA THR A 166 -37.70 -48.87 -10.44
C THR A 166 -39.19 -48.98 -10.15
N SER A 167 -39.74 -50.14 -10.49
CA SER A 167 -41.08 -50.59 -10.11
C SER A 167 -41.26 -50.48 -8.58
N SER A 168 -42.09 -49.54 -8.16
CA SER A 168 -42.67 -49.48 -6.83
C SER A 168 -43.83 -50.46 -6.72
N HIS A 169 -43.73 -51.46 -5.84
CA HIS A 169 -44.77 -52.14 -5.04
C HIS A 169 -44.06 -53.35 -4.39
N SER A 170 -44.17 -53.68 -3.10
CA SER A 170 -45.15 -53.36 -2.07
C SER A 170 -44.51 -53.41 -0.67
N SER A 171 -45.13 -52.72 0.28
CA SER A 171 -44.85 -52.85 1.71
C SER A 171 -45.34 -54.19 2.27
N TRP A 172 -44.65 -54.63 3.34
CA TRP A 172 -45.20 -55.40 4.48
C TRP A 172 -45.78 -56.80 4.22
N THR A 173 -45.13 -57.84 4.76
CA THR A 173 -45.49 -58.48 6.05
C THR A 173 -44.41 -59.49 6.45
N GLY A 174 -44.32 -59.78 7.75
CA GLY A 174 -43.20 -60.50 8.36
C GLY A 174 -43.28 -62.03 8.35
N ASN A 175 -42.21 -62.58 8.94
CA ASN A 175 -42.07 -63.88 9.61
C ASN A 175 -41.92 -65.18 8.81
N ASN A 176 -40.66 -65.62 8.80
CA ASN A 176 -40.13 -66.89 9.32
C ASN A 176 -40.50 -68.22 8.61
N PRO A 177 -39.51 -69.08 8.28
CA PRO A 177 -39.74 -70.40 7.71
C PRO A 177 -39.78 -71.49 8.79
N ARG A 178 -40.59 -72.54 8.58
CA ARG A 178 -40.27 -73.87 9.13
C ARG A 178 -41.08 -74.99 8.49
N GLY A 179 -40.38 -76.03 8.04
CA GLY A 179 -40.92 -77.39 8.13
C GLY A 179 -40.37 -78.41 7.14
N LYS A 180 -39.25 -79.06 7.54
CA LYS A 180 -38.96 -80.52 7.42
C LYS A 180 -38.82 -81.08 5.98
N SER A 181 -37.91 -82.00 5.63
CA SER A 181 -37.06 -82.96 6.34
C SER A 181 -36.19 -83.72 5.32
N ALA A 182 -35.10 -84.35 5.82
CA ALA A 182 -34.41 -85.55 5.33
C ALA A 182 -33.03 -85.36 4.63
N ASP A 183 -31.99 -85.73 5.39
CA ASP A 183 -30.66 -86.24 5.01
C ASP A 183 -30.74 -87.59 4.23
N PRO A 184 -29.63 -88.26 3.80
CA PRO A 184 -28.19 -87.88 3.75
C PRO A 184 -27.46 -88.24 2.42
N SER A 185 -26.22 -87.77 2.24
CA SER A 185 -24.99 -88.61 2.02
C SER A 185 -23.91 -88.00 1.10
N SER A 186 -22.69 -88.04 1.64
CA SER A 186 -21.36 -88.31 1.06
C SER A 186 -20.78 -87.47 -0.09
N ASP A 187 -19.71 -86.77 0.29
CA ASP A 187 -18.33 -86.91 -0.22
C ASP A 187 -17.87 -86.31 -1.58
N GLU A 188 -16.90 -85.41 -1.42
CA GLU A 188 -15.63 -85.24 -2.14
C GLU A 188 -15.56 -84.58 -3.54
N ASP A 189 -14.91 -83.40 -3.52
CA ASP A 189 -13.77 -82.97 -4.34
C ASP A 189 -13.81 -83.14 -5.89
N LYS A 190 -13.84 -82.01 -6.61
CA LYS A 190 -12.68 -81.49 -7.38
C LYS A 190 -13.00 -80.30 -8.28
N ASP A 191 -11.98 -79.46 -8.37
CA ASP A 191 -11.73 -78.36 -9.29
C ASP A 191 -12.30 -78.51 -10.71
N LYS A 192 -12.79 -77.39 -11.24
CA LYS A 192 -12.53 -76.98 -12.64
C LYS A 192 -12.81 -75.51 -12.86
N GLU A 193 -11.77 -74.84 -13.34
CA GLU A 193 -11.79 -73.56 -14.04
C GLU A 193 -12.93 -73.51 -15.07
N ASP A 194 -13.63 -72.39 -15.14
CA ASP A 194 -14.14 -71.94 -16.43
C ASP A 194 -13.96 -70.43 -16.60
N LYS A 195 -13.24 -70.09 -17.67
CA LYS A 195 -12.87 -68.75 -18.11
C LYS A 195 -14.11 -68.05 -18.64
N SER A 196 -14.37 -66.83 -18.17
CA SER A 196 -15.15 -65.84 -18.93
C SER A 196 -14.23 -64.70 -19.39
N PRO A 197 -14.44 -64.15 -20.59
CA PRO A 197 -13.37 -63.49 -21.34
C PRO A 197 -13.12 -62.07 -20.83
N ALA A 198 -11.85 -61.71 -20.84
CA ALA A 198 -11.35 -60.37 -20.59
C ALA A 198 -12.10 -59.33 -21.45
N GLU A 199 -12.71 -58.37 -20.76
CA GLU A 199 -13.24 -57.14 -21.32
C GLU A 199 -12.07 -56.35 -21.95
N ALA A 200 -12.10 -56.16 -23.26
CA ALA A 200 -11.09 -55.38 -23.97
C ALA A 200 -11.13 -53.91 -23.47
N PRO A 201 -9.97 -53.25 -23.30
CA PRO A 201 -9.95 -51.88 -22.80
C PRO A 201 -10.54 -50.95 -23.87
N VAL A 202 -11.71 -50.37 -23.58
CA VAL A 202 -12.27 -49.28 -24.38
C VAL A 202 -11.26 -48.15 -24.37
N ALA A 203 -10.69 -47.85 -25.54
CA ALA A 203 -9.77 -46.74 -25.73
C ALA A 203 -10.49 -45.44 -25.35
N LYS A 204 -10.16 -44.89 -24.18
CA LYS A 204 -10.71 -43.62 -23.71
C LYS A 204 -10.18 -42.52 -24.62
N GLU A 205 -11.05 -41.96 -25.44
CA GLU A 205 -10.71 -40.78 -26.24
C GLU A 205 -10.12 -39.68 -25.35
N PRO A 206 -9.01 -39.04 -25.76
CA PRO A 206 -8.32 -38.06 -24.95
C PRO A 206 -9.23 -36.88 -24.60
N LEU A 207 -9.00 -36.31 -23.41
CA LEU A 207 -9.66 -35.09 -22.96
C LEU A 207 -9.23 -33.92 -23.85
N ASN A 208 -10.19 -33.12 -24.31
CA ASN A 208 -9.91 -31.88 -25.04
C ASN A 208 -9.42 -30.81 -24.06
N LEU A 209 -8.19 -30.36 -24.23
CA LEU A 209 -7.54 -29.35 -23.41
C LEU A 209 -7.16 -28.18 -24.30
N ILE A 210 -7.61 -26.97 -23.97
CA ILE A 210 -7.33 -25.77 -24.77
C ILE A 210 -6.59 -24.72 -23.95
N GLN A 211 -5.74 -23.93 -24.61
CA GLN A 211 -5.09 -22.79 -23.97
C GLN A 211 -5.91 -21.51 -24.13
N THR A 212 -6.00 -20.77 -23.04
CA THR A 212 -6.52 -19.39 -23.01
C THR A 212 -5.56 -18.47 -22.26
N ARG A 213 -5.64 -17.18 -22.56
CA ARG A 213 -4.97 -16.13 -21.78
C ARG A 213 -5.85 -15.77 -20.59
N VAL A 214 -5.24 -15.53 -19.43
CA VAL A 214 -5.93 -15.09 -18.22
C VAL A 214 -5.16 -13.96 -17.54
N PRO A 215 -5.83 -12.95 -16.97
CA PRO A 215 -5.15 -11.89 -16.24
C PRO A 215 -4.56 -12.43 -14.93
N LEU A 216 -3.29 -12.14 -14.68
CA LEU A 216 -2.56 -12.60 -13.48
C LEU A 216 -2.96 -11.84 -12.22
N TYR A 217 -3.42 -10.61 -12.39
CA TYR A 217 -3.80 -9.71 -11.30
C TYR A 217 -5.30 -9.45 -11.27
N PRO A 218 -5.88 -9.17 -10.09
CA PRO A 218 -7.29 -8.82 -9.97
C PRO A 218 -7.60 -7.50 -10.70
N PRO A 219 -8.81 -7.37 -11.27
CA PRO A 219 -9.20 -6.14 -11.96
C PRO A 219 -9.24 -4.96 -10.98
N THR A 220 -8.88 -3.79 -11.50
CA THR A 220 -8.79 -2.53 -10.76
C THR A 220 -10.15 -1.85 -10.58
N ASN A 221 -11.05 -2.06 -11.54
CA ASN A 221 -12.39 -1.50 -11.57
C ASN A 221 -13.40 -2.49 -12.19
N LEU A 222 -14.69 -2.13 -12.15
CA LEU A 222 -15.78 -3.00 -12.64
C LEU A 222 -15.79 -3.12 -14.17
N GLU A 223 -15.39 -2.07 -14.88
CA GLU A 223 -15.37 -2.02 -16.34
C GLU A 223 -14.32 -2.99 -16.89
N GLN A 224 -13.10 -2.94 -16.36
CA GLN A 224 -12.03 -3.87 -16.65
C GLN A 224 -12.44 -5.33 -16.37
N ALA A 225 -13.16 -5.59 -15.28
CA ALA A 225 -13.64 -6.94 -14.98
C ALA A 225 -14.65 -7.45 -16.02
N LYS A 226 -15.50 -6.57 -16.56
CA LYS A 226 -16.44 -6.91 -17.64
C LYS A 226 -15.70 -7.19 -18.94
N GLU A 227 -14.75 -6.34 -19.31
CA GLU A 227 -13.92 -6.51 -20.51
C GLU A 227 -13.14 -7.83 -20.45
N TRP A 228 -12.48 -8.11 -19.33
CA TRP A 228 -11.72 -9.36 -19.18
C TRP A 228 -12.60 -10.60 -19.18
N THR A 229 -13.82 -10.50 -18.63
CA THR A 229 -14.82 -11.56 -18.71
C THR A 229 -15.26 -11.83 -20.15
N ALA A 230 -15.38 -10.79 -20.97
CA ALA A 230 -15.77 -10.92 -22.37
C ALA A 230 -14.64 -11.49 -23.25
N ASN A 231 -13.38 -11.13 -22.98
CA ASN A 231 -12.25 -11.40 -23.87
C ASN A 231 -11.38 -12.60 -23.46
N PHE A 232 -11.29 -12.91 -22.17
CA PHE A 232 -10.30 -13.85 -21.63
C PHE A 232 -10.95 -14.98 -20.83
N TRP A 233 -11.52 -14.65 -19.67
CA TRP A 233 -12.10 -15.61 -18.73
C TRP A 233 -12.98 -14.92 -17.68
N GLU A 234 -13.98 -15.62 -17.15
CA GLU A 234 -14.92 -15.07 -16.16
C GLU A 234 -14.18 -14.54 -14.92
N THR A 235 -14.22 -13.22 -14.77
CA THR A 235 -13.47 -12.46 -13.77
C THR A 235 -14.42 -11.74 -12.81
N THR A 236 -14.14 -11.84 -11.51
CA THR A 236 -14.88 -11.16 -10.45
C THR A 236 -14.10 -9.94 -9.95
N PHE A 237 -14.76 -8.78 -9.98
CA PHE A 237 -14.26 -7.61 -9.28
C PHE A 237 -14.64 -7.70 -7.80
N ASN A 238 -13.63 -7.67 -6.93
CA ASN A 238 -13.82 -7.49 -5.50
C ASN A 238 -13.07 -6.24 -5.07
N ALA A 239 -13.83 -5.19 -4.77
CA ALA A 239 -13.29 -3.91 -4.36
C ALA A 239 -12.37 -4.02 -3.14
N ALA A 240 -12.49 -5.04 -2.28
CA ALA A 240 -11.62 -5.20 -1.12
C ALA A 240 -10.26 -5.87 -1.42
N SER A 241 -10.14 -6.70 -2.46
CA SER A 241 -8.91 -7.48 -2.75
C SER A 241 -7.90 -6.75 -3.62
N THR A 242 -8.33 -5.76 -4.40
CA THR A 242 -7.48 -4.99 -5.31
C THR A 242 -6.64 -3.93 -4.57
N LYS A 243 -7.07 -3.54 -3.37
CA LYS A 243 -6.77 -2.23 -2.78
C LYS A 243 -5.42 -2.08 -2.10
N THR A 244 -4.64 -3.12 -1.84
CA THR A 244 -3.35 -2.98 -1.12
C THR A 244 -2.12 -3.20 -2.00
N LYS A 245 -2.23 -3.99 -3.08
CA LYS A 245 -1.10 -4.18 -4.03
C LYS A 245 -0.97 -3.04 -5.05
N PHE A 246 -2.08 -2.38 -5.39
CA PHE A 246 -2.12 -1.36 -6.46
C PHE A 246 -2.44 0.05 -5.97
N ALA A 247 -2.94 0.19 -4.76
CA ALA A 247 -3.27 1.47 -4.16
C ALA A 247 -2.99 1.43 -2.64
N PRO A 248 -2.93 2.58 -1.97
CA PRO A 248 -3.03 2.62 -0.52
C PRO A 248 -4.39 2.11 -0.05
N ASN A 249 -4.45 1.59 1.17
CA ASN A 249 -5.73 1.28 1.82
C ASN A 249 -6.58 2.57 1.92
N PRO A 250 -7.82 2.60 1.41
CA PRO A 250 -8.63 3.83 1.39
C PRO A 250 -8.90 4.44 2.77
N ARG A 251 -9.02 3.61 3.81
CA ARG A 251 -9.22 4.11 5.17
C ARG A 251 -7.97 4.82 5.67
N ALA A 252 -6.82 4.15 5.56
CA ALA A 252 -5.53 4.74 5.94
C ALA A 252 -5.21 6.00 5.13
N LEU A 253 -5.54 5.99 3.83
CA LEU A 253 -5.39 7.16 2.97
C LEU A 253 -6.26 8.33 3.44
N LYS A 254 -7.53 8.08 3.79
CA LYS A 254 -8.43 9.12 4.27
C LYS A 254 -8.04 9.62 5.66
N ASP A 255 -7.60 8.73 6.54
CA ASP A 255 -7.11 9.09 7.87
C ASP A 255 -5.87 10.01 7.77
N MET A 256 -4.94 9.66 6.87
CA MET A 256 -3.78 10.50 6.57
C MET A 256 -4.17 11.83 5.92
N GLU A 257 -5.14 11.82 4.99
CA GLU A 257 -5.67 13.03 4.38
C GLU A 257 -6.25 13.98 5.45
N MET A 258 -7.10 13.47 6.35
CA MET A 258 -7.67 14.28 7.42
C MET A 258 -6.60 14.85 8.36
N SER A 259 -5.56 14.07 8.67
CA SER A 259 -4.44 14.51 9.52
C SER A 259 -3.62 15.64 8.88
N LEU A 260 -3.33 15.54 7.59
CA LEU A 260 -2.50 16.51 6.87
C LEU A 260 -3.26 17.79 6.51
N SER A 261 -4.55 17.69 6.18
CA SER A 261 -5.35 18.79 5.61
C SER A 261 -5.26 20.08 6.41
N TYR A 262 -5.28 19.96 7.74
CA TYR A 262 -5.35 21.11 8.65
C TYR A 262 -4.04 21.94 8.69
N PHE A 263 -2.88 21.30 8.50
CA PHE A 263 -1.57 21.96 8.60
C PHE A 263 -0.88 22.17 7.24
N ALA A 264 -1.34 21.50 6.19
CA ALA A 264 -0.67 21.48 4.88
C ALA A 264 -0.35 22.88 4.34
N GLY A 265 -1.29 23.83 4.40
CA GLY A 265 -1.07 25.20 3.94
C GLY A 265 0.11 25.88 4.66
N HIS A 266 0.29 25.67 5.97
CA HIS A 266 1.39 26.28 6.72
C HIS A 266 2.75 25.70 6.28
N TYR A 267 2.82 24.38 6.12
CA TYR A 267 4.06 23.72 5.71
C TYR A 267 4.43 24.03 4.26
N LEU A 268 3.45 24.16 3.37
CA LEU A 268 3.69 24.57 1.99
C LEU A 268 4.11 26.05 1.89
N ALA A 269 3.52 26.92 2.69
CA ALA A 269 3.92 28.32 2.74
C ALA A 269 5.33 28.48 3.34
N LEU A 270 5.72 27.64 4.30
CA LEU A 270 7.12 27.54 4.76
C LEU A 270 8.05 27.02 3.65
N ALA A 271 7.63 26.01 2.88
CA ALA A 271 8.41 25.52 1.75
C ALA A 271 8.63 26.61 0.70
N ARG A 272 7.65 27.50 0.47
CA ARG A 272 7.77 28.69 -0.38
C ARG A 272 8.72 29.73 0.19
N ALA A 273 8.67 30.00 1.49
CA ALA A 273 9.59 30.94 2.13
C ALA A 273 11.06 30.48 2.01
N VAL A 274 11.28 29.17 2.18
CA VAL A 274 12.61 28.55 2.01
C VAL A 274 13.05 28.55 0.53
N ALA A 275 12.11 28.36 -0.40
CA ALA A 275 12.36 28.50 -1.83
C ALA A 275 12.78 29.93 -2.21
N ALA A 276 12.09 30.95 -1.68
CA ALA A 276 12.42 32.35 -1.90
C ALA A 276 13.81 32.69 -1.33
N GLU A 277 14.15 32.20 -0.13
CA GLU A 277 15.48 32.40 0.46
C GLU A 277 16.60 31.80 -0.42
N ALA A 278 16.36 30.64 -1.03
CA ALA A 278 17.30 30.01 -1.95
C ALA A 278 17.54 30.85 -3.23
N GLU A 279 16.46 31.40 -3.79
CA GLU A 279 16.53 32.25 -4.99
C GLU A 279 17.15 33.62 -4.68
N GLU A 280 16.70 34.29 -3.62
CA GLU A 280 17.18 35.62 -3.21
C GLU A 280 18.66 35.61 -2.83
N SER A 281 19.14 34.50 -2.25
CA SER A 281 20.56 34.31 -1.96
C SER A 281 21.39 33.93 -3.19
N GLY A 282 20.74 33.65 -4.33
CA GLY A 282 21.39 33.21 -5.56
C GLY A 282 22.09 31.86 -5.43
N ARG A 283 21.60 30.98 -4.55
CA ARG A 283 22.21 29.68 -4.26
C ARG A 283 21.59 28.54 -5.06
N GLY A 284 20.33 28.68 -5.46
CA GLY A 284 19.62 27.68 -6.24
C GLY A 284 18.37 28.25 -6.89
N ARG A 285 17.60 27.37 -7.53
CA ARG A 285 16.27 27.72 -8.08
C ARG A 285 15.27 27.96 -6.93
N ALA A 286 14.14 28.60 -7.23
CA ALA A 286 13.05 28.82 -6.29
C ALA A 286 12.31 27.50 -5.95
N VAL A 287 12.99 26.62 -5.20
CA VAL A 287 12.49 25.34 -4.70
C VAL A 287 12.93 25.16 -3.25
N GLY A 288 11.97 24.83 -2.40
CA GLY A 288 12.16 24.54 -0.98
C GLY A 288 11.39 23.30 -0.53
N ALA A 289 11.90 22.68 0.53
CA ALA A 289 11.41 21.46 1.15
C ALA A 289 11.32 21.61 2.68
N VAL A 290 10.29 20.99 3.28
CA VAL A 290 10.01 21.00 4.72
C VAL A 290 9.71 19.58 5.17
N ILE A 291 10.41 19.07 6.17
CA ILE A 291 10.20 17.73 6.73
C ILE A 291 9.54 17.85 8.10
N VAL A 292 8.53 17.03 8.35
CA VAL A 292 7.66 17.08 9.52
C VAL A 292 7.56 15.69 10.17
N ASP A 293 7.63 15.62 11.51
CA ASP A 293 7.31 14.42 12.28
C ASP A 293 5.81 14.37 12.59
N LEU A 294 5.10 13.43 11.95
CA LEU A 294 3.65 13.30 12.08
C LEU A 294 3.20 12.86 13.47
N ALA A 295 4.03 12.11 14.21
CA ALA A 295 3.69 11.70 15.56
C ALA A 295 3.72 12.90 16.53
N VAL A 296 4.67 13.83 16.32
CA VAL A 296 4.72 15.08 17.08
C VAL A 296 3.51 15.96 16.73
N GLN A 297 3.11 16.03 15.45
CA GLN A 297 1.91 16.75 15.03
C GLN A 297 0.64 16.17 15.68
N GLU A 298 0.48 14.85 15.68
CA GLU A 298 -0.68 14.19 16.28
C GLU A 298 -0.75 14.44 17.78
N GLN A 299 0.38 14.33 18.49
CA GLN A 299 0.45 14.63 19.91
C GLN A 299 0.11 16.10 20.19
N MET A 300 0.66 17.03 19.40
CA MET A 300 0.35 18.45 19.51
C MET A 300 -1.14 18.74 19.31
N GLN A 301 -1.80 18.04 18.38
CA GLN A 301 -3.23 18.20 18.16
C GLN A 301 -4.07 17.67 19.33
N LYS A 302 -3.64 16.57 19.97
CA LYS A 302 -4.24 16.05 21.21
C LYS A 302 -4.08 17.04 22.37
N ASP A 303 -2.86 17.58 22.55
CA ASP A 303 -2.58 18.58 23.59
C ASP A 303 -3.42 19.84 23.38
N ALA A 304 -3.59 20.29 22.14
CA ALA A 304 -4.42 21.44 21.80
C ALA A 304 -5.88 21.26 22.24
N TRP A 305 -6.41 20.05 22.07
CA TRP A 305 -7.73 19.67 22.55
C TRP A 305 -7.81 19.67 24.08
N ASP A 306 -6.86 19.01 24.75
CA ASP A 306 -6.86 18.84 26.20
C ASP A 306 -6.67 20.16 26.97
N TYR A 307 -5.82 21.06 26.43
CA TYR A 307 -5.48 22.33 27.07
C TYR A 307 -6.22 23.54 26.49
N GLY A 308 -7.09 23.34 25.51
CA GLY A 308 -7.99 24.37 24.98
C GLY A 308 -7.29 25.50 24.23
N PHE A 309 -6.22 25.21 23.49
CA PHE A 309 -5.55 26.17 22.61
C PHE A 309 -5.72 25.79 21.14
N HIS A 310 -5.58 26.75 20.23
CA HIS A 310 -5.72 26.47 18.80
C HIS A 310 -4.49 25.68 18.30
N PRO A 311 -4.64 24.50 17.66
CA PRO A 311 -3.49 23.65 17.29
C PRO A 311 -2.47 24.36 16.40
N LEU A 312 -2.92 25.29 15.54
CA LEU A 312 -2.00 26.09 14.71
C LEU A 312 -1.07 27.00 15.52
N THR A 313 -1.34 27.33 16.79
CA THR A 313 -0.40 28.17 17.57
C THR A 313 0.99 27.57 17.72
N ARG A 314 1.12 26.25 17.54
CA ARG A 314 2.37 25.49 17.69
C ARG A 314 2.76 24.72 16.43
N TRP A 315 2.20 25.08 15.27
CA TRP A 315 2.38 24.36 13.99
C TRP A 315 3.85 24.09 13.59
N MET A 316 4.79 24.90 14.09
CA MET A 316 6.23 24.76 13.83
C MET A 316 6.92 23.65 14.66
N GLN A 317 6.33 23.22 15.77
CA GLN A 317 6.95 22.21 16.65
C GLN A 317 7.24 20.88 15.94
N PRO A 318 6.36 20.38 15.05
CA PRO A 318 6.61 19.17 14.28
C PRO A 318 7.64 19.32 13.13
N VAL A 319 8.01 20.54 12.71
CA VAL A 319 8.90 20.78 11.55
C VAL A 319 10.34 20.45 11.91
N ILE A 320 10.89 19.31 11.50
CA ILE A 320 12.22 18.88 11.96
C ILE A 320 13.38 19.49 11.16
N ALA A 321 13.18 19.75 9.87
CA ALA A 321 14.21 20.28 8.97
C ALA A 321 13.56 20.99 7.80
N VAL A 322 14.25 21.99 7.27
CA VAL A 322 13.90 22.66 6.02
C VAL A 322 15.15 22.76 5.15
N ALA A 323 15.00 22.82 3.83
CA ALA A 323 16.11 23.11 2.93
C ALA A 323 15.64 23.76 1.63
N GLY A 324 16.44 24.71 1.14
CA GLY A 324 16.29 25.30 -0.18
C GLY A 324 17.11 24.57 -1.24
N ASP A 325 16.88 24.87 -2.51
CA ASP A 325 17.78 24.43 -3.59
C ASP A 325 19.13 25.14 -3.46
N ALA A 326 20.24 24.41 -3.66
CA ALA A 326 21.58 24.97 -3.57
C ALA A 326 22.46 24.60 -4.78
N ARG A 327 21.86 24.28 -5.93
CA ARG A 327 22.61 23.77 -7.09
C ARG A 327 23.65 24.76 -7.64
N PHE A 328 23.43 26.07 -7.47
CA PHE A 328 24.40 27.10 -7.86
C PHE A 328 25.50 27.31 -6.82
N ALA A 329 25.38 26.69 -5.63
CA ALA A 329 26.35 26.74 -4.55
C ALA A 329 27.24 25.49 -4.44
N HIS A 330 27.32 24.68 -5.51
CA HIS A 330 28.22 23.54 -5.55
C HIS A 330 29.69 23.97 -5.42
N ARG A 331 30.54 23.07 -4.92
CA ARG A 331 31.97 23.30 -4.79
C ARG A 331 32.74 22.52 -5.85
N VAL A 332 33.75 23.15 -6.43
CA VAL A 332 34.69 22.52 -7.38
C VAL A 332 36.10 22.68 -6.81
N ALA A 333 36.75 21.57 -6.48
CA ALA A 333 38.08 21.57 -5.84
C ALA A 333 38.16 22.42 -4.56
N GLY A 334 37.14 22.33 -3.71
CA GLY A 334 37.04 23.07 -2.43
C GLY A 334 36.58 24.53 -2.56
N GLU A 335 36.62 25.11 -3.76
CA GLU A 335 36.17 26.48 -4.01
C GLU A 335 34.66 26.53 -4.35
N LYS A 336 34.00 27.59 -3.88
CA LYS A 336 32.59 27.85 -4.18
C LYS A 336 32.42 28.19 -5.66
N SER A 337 31.35 27.67 -6.29
CA SER A 337 31.02 28.00 -7.66
C SER A 337 30.94 29.52 -7.88
N VAL A 338 31.45 29.97 -9.03
CA VAL A 338 31.43 31.37 -9.47
C VAL A 338 30.01 31.90 -9.71
N ASN A 339 29.00 31.04 -9.66
CA ASN A 339 27.60 31.37 -9.90
C ASN A 339 26.84 31.76 -8.62
N ILE A 340 27.41 31.55 -7.43
CA ILE A 340 26.77 31.98 -6.17
C ILE A 340 26.53 33.50 -6.18
N GLY A 341 25.28 33.89 -5.94
CA GLY A 341 24.89 35.31 -5.88
C GLY A 341 24.78 35.99 -7.26
N LYS A 342 25.03 35.26 -8.35
CA LYS A 342 24.67 35.70 -9.70
C LYS A 342 23.27 35.18 -9.99
N ARG A 343 22.26 36.05 -9.94
CA ARG A 343 20.94 35.69 -10.48
C ARG A 343 21.14 35.35 -11.96
N PRO A 344 20.72 34.16 -12.43
CA PRO A 344 20.72 33.88 -13.85
C PRO A 344 20.03 35.03 -14.59
N THR A 345 20.53 35.45 -15.75
CA THR A 345 19.92 36.53 -16.55
C THR A 345 18.59 36.13 -17.18
N HIS A 346 18.07 34.96 -16.83
CA HIS A 346 16.79 34.45 -17.29
C HIS A 346 15.68 34.88 -16.35
N ASP A 347 14.53 35.22 -16.94
CA ASP A 347 13.33 35.59 -16.22
C ASP A 347 13.02 34.55 -15.15
N ALA A 348 12.71 35.03 -13.95
CA ALA A 348 12.68 34.32 -12.68
C ALA A 348 11.65 33.18 -12.55
N ASN A 349 11.12 32.67 -13.67
CA ASN A 349 10.00 31.74 -13.69
C ASN A 349 10.11 30.59 -14.68
N ASP A 350 11.25 30.43 -15.36
CA ASP A 350 11.31 29.43 -16.42
C ASP A 350 11.79 28.06 -15.90
N ASP A 351 10.88 27.35 -15.25
CA ASP A 351 10.97 25.90 -14.95
C ASP A 351 11.19 25.05 -16.22
N ALA A 352 10.98 25.61 -17.42
CA ALA A 352 11.24 24.95 -18.68
C ALA A 352 12.72 25.02 -19.11
N LEU A 353 13.58 25.76 -18.38
CA LEU A 353 15.00 25.79 -18.71
C LEU A 353 15.68 24.45 -18.42
N PRO A 354 16.31 23.83 -19.43
CA PRO A 354 16.98 22.56 -19.29
C PRO A 354 18.12 22.65 -18.28
N TYR A 355 18.40 21.54 -17.60
CA TYR A 355 19.53 21.43 -16.69
C TYR A 355 20.85 21.73 -17.42
N ASN A 356 21.63 22.68 -16.89
CA ASN A 356 22.95 23.02 -17.39
C ASN A 356 24.05 22.52 -16.44
N ALA A 357 24.74 21.45 -16.83
CA ALA A 357 25.78 20.83 -16.00
C ALA A 357 27.01 21.74 -15.75
N ASP A 358 27.23 22.76 -16.58
CA ASP A 358 28.33 23.71 -16.41
C ASP A 358 28.00 24.78 -15.35
N GLU A 359 26.71 24.98 -15.04
CA GLU A 359 26.24 26.02 -14.11
C GLU A 359 25.59 25.47 -12.85
N GLU A 360 24.98 24.29 -12.95
CA GLU A 360 24.22 23.62 -11.90
C GLU A 360 24.96 22.38 -11.36
N GLY A 361 25.02 22.28 -10.04
CA GLY A 361 25.53 21.09 -9.35
C GLY A 361 24.60 19.89 -9.47
N SER A 362 25.00 18.78 -8.85
CA SER A 362 24.29 17.50 -8.91
C SER A 362 22.96 17.52 -8.12
N PRO A 363 22.09 16.50 -8.32
CA PRO A 363 20.78 16.43 -7.67
C PRO A 363 20.82 16.39 -6.13
N ASP A 364 21.94 16.03 -5.52
CA ASP A 364 22.17 16.09 -4.06
C ASP A 364 21.98 17.49 -3.48
N LEU A 365 22.09 18.54 -4.32
CA LEU A 365 21.84 19.93 -3.95
C LEU A 365 20.40 20.39 -4.16
N HIS A 366 19.53 19.54 -4.71
CA HIS A 366 18.11 19.85 -4.77
C HIS A 366 17.53 19.93 -3.35
N ALA A 367 16.56 20.81 -3.15
CA ALA A 367 15.93 21.07 -1.84
C ALA A 367 15.54 19.79 -1.09
N MET A 368 14.89 18.83 -1.78
CA MET A 368 14.47 17.56 -1.19
C MET A 368 15.67 16.72 -0.69
N MET A 369 16.74 16.61 -1.49
CA MET A 369 17.91 15.80 -1.16
C MET A 369 18.66 16.42 0.02
N ARG A 370 18.82 17.74 0.01
CA ARG A 370 19.40 18.49 1.11
C ARG A 370 18.61 18.32 2.40
N ALA A 371 17.27 18.46 2.36
CA ALA A 371 16.44 18.29 3.54
C ALA A 371 16.60 16.89 4.17
N ALA A 372 16.60 15.85 3.34
CA ALA A 372 16.81 14.47 3.81
C ALA A 372 18.23 14.28 4.40
N ALA A 373 19.26 14.87 3.77
CA ALA A 373 20.63 14.83 4.27
C ALA A 373 20.76 15.53 5.63
N LEU A 374 20.14 16.71 5.82
CA LEU A 374 20.15 17.42 7.10
C LEU A 374 19.54 16.58 8.23
N VAL A 375 18.45 15.84 7.96
CA VAL A 375 17.87 14.90 8.93
C VAL A 375 18.86 13.80 9.28
N GLY A 376 19.50 13.18 8.28
CA GLY A 376 20.49 12.13 8.50
C GLY A 376 21.69 12.60 9.32
N LEU A 377 22.27 13.74 8.95
CA LEU A 377 23.39 14.37 9.63
C LEU A 377 23.06 14.71 11.09
N ARG A 378 21.91 15.31 11.33
CA ARG A 378 21.48 15.66 12.68
C ARG A 378 21.26 14.44 13.55
N ARG A 379 20.75 13.33 12.98
CA ARG A 379 20.62 12.06 13.70
C ARG A 379 21.97 11.46 14.09
N LEU A 380 22.98 11.58 13.24
CA LEU A 380 24.35 11.16 13.53
C LEU A 380 24.96 12.02 14.64
N GLU A 381 24.86 13.35 14.53
CA GLU A 381 25.33 14.31 15.52
C GLU A 381 24.73 14.03 16.92
N ILE A 382 23.41 13.89 17.02
CA ILE A 382 22.72 13.58 18.30
C ILE A 382 23.13 12.20 18.84
N SER A 383 23.50 11.27 17.96
CA SER A 383 23.98 9.94 18.35
C SER A 383 25.47 9.94 18.74
N GLY A 384 26.17 11.07 18.60
CA GLY A 384 27.62 11.17 18.82
C GLY A 384 28.44 10.43 17.76
N LEU A 385 27.88 10.25 16.56
CA LEU A 385 28.53 9.57 15.44
C LEU A 385 29.03 10.61 14.43
N GLU A 386 30.24 10.43 13.95
CA GLU A 386 30.76 11.24 12.85
C GLU A 386 30.13 10.81 11.52
N PRO A 387 29.78 11.77 10.64
CA PRO A 387 29.23 11.44 9.34
C PRO A 387 30.30 10.76 8.46
N PRO A 388 29.94 9.69 7.72
CA PRO A 388 30.85 9.04 6.78
C PRO A 388 30.92 9.83 5.47
N LEU A 389 31.09 11.15 5.56
CA LEU A 389 31.13 12.06 4.41
C LEU A 389 32.55 12.60 4.23
N GLU A 390 32.91 12.83 2.98
CA GLU A 390 34.10 13.61 2.67
C GLU A 390 33.93 15.05 3.17
N GLU A 391 35.04 15.68 3.57
CA GLU A 391 35.05 17.01 4.20
C GLU A 391 34.38 18.07 3.31
N ASP A 392 34.57 17.99 1.99
CA ASP A 392 33.94 18.89 1.02
C ASP A 392 32.41 18.73 0.97
N ILE A 393 31.89 17.50 1.05
CA ILE A 393 30.45 17.22 1.05
C ILE A 393 29.82 17.70 2.36
N GLN A 394 30.51 17.47 3.48
CA GLN A 394 30.07 17.94 4.78
C GLN A 394 30.03 19.47 4.82
N ALA A 395 31.07 20.15 4.31
CA ALA A 395 31.11 21.61 4.23
C ALA A 395 29.98 22.18 3.35
N GLN A 396 29.71 21.53 2.22
CA GLN A 396 28.64 21.93 1.29
C GLN A 396 27.23 21.79 1.91
N LEU A 397 27.03 20.84 2.82
CA LEU A 397 25.74 20.58 3.46
C LEU A 397 25.53 21.34 4.79
N LEU A 398 26.58 21.51 5.60
CA LEU A 398 26.46 22.05 6.97
C LEU A 398 27.12 23.43 7.19
N ASP A 399 28.21 23.75 6.50
CA ASP A 399 28.91 25.02 6.74
C ASP A 399 28.23 26.20 6.04
N ASP A 400 27.40 25.88 5.03
CA ASP A 400 26.72 26.84 4.18
C ASP A 400 25.20 26.84 4.41
N LEU A 401 24.72 26.62 5.63
CA LEU A 401 23.28 26.68 5.94
C LEU A 401 22.71 28.10 5.78
N THR A 402 21.50 28.20 5.24
CA THR A 402 20.75 29.47 5.23
C THR A 402 20.18 29.80 6.62
N PRO A 403 19.78 31.06 6.87
CA PRO A 403 19.13 31.44 8.13
C PRO A 403 17.91 30.58 8.50
N LEU A 404 17.01 30.25 7.56
CA LEU A 404 15.88 29.36 7.87
C LEU A 404 16.33 27.92 8.15
N GLU A 405 17.29 27.40 7.38
CA GLU A 405 17.83 26.04 7.57
C GLU A 405 18.44 25.88 8.98
N SER A 406 19.33 26.79 9.37
CA SER A 406 19.93 26.80 10.71
C SER A 406 18.89 26.96 11.81
N TYR A 407 17.87 27.79 11.58
CA TYR A 407 16.82 28.06 12.56
C TYR A 407 16.02 26.81 12.93
N PHE A 408 15.53 26.06 11.94
CA PHE A 408 14.74 24.86 12.19
C PHE A 408 15.60 23.66 12.63
N LEU A 409 16.84 23.56 12.15
CA LEU A 409 17.73 22.45 12.48
C LEU A 409 18.30 22.54 13.91
N TYR A 410 18.61 23.75 14.40
CA TYR A 410 19.33 23.95 15.66
C TYR A 410 18.61 24.84 16.68
N ASP A 411 18.08 25.99 16.26
CA ASP A 411 17.60 27.00 17.22
C ASP A 411 16.21 26.69 17.79
N MET A 412 15.34 26.07 16.98
CA MET A 412 14.02 25.61 17.43
C MET A 412 14.12 24.59 18.58
N ASP A 413 15.12 23.71 18.55
CA ASP A 413 15.37 22.74 19.64
C ASP A 413 15.73 23.44 20.96
N LYS A 414 16.39 24.62 20.90
CA LYS A 414 16.72 25.41 22.09
C LYS A 414 15.47 26.09 22.67
N LYS A 415 14.56 26.56 21.82
CA LYS A 415 13.32 27.25 22.21
C LYS A 415 12.27 26.33 22.82
N ILE A 416 12.26 25.05 22.45
CA ILE A 416 11.27 24.05 22.91
C ILE A 416 11.65 23.43 24.26
N ARG A 417 12.93 23.54 24.70
CA ARG A 417 13.30 23.14 26.06
C ARG A 417 12.53 24.02 27.05
N PRO A 418 11.77 23.45 28.00
CA PRO A 418 11.13 24.25 29.02
C PRO A 418 12.22 24.95 29.83
N SER A 419 12.20 26.28 29.81
CA SER A 419 12.90 27.07 30.81
C SER A 419 12.38 26.61 32.19
N PRO A 420 13.23 26.25 33.17
CA PRO A 420 12.81 25.63 34.43
C PRO A 420 12.00 26.55 35.37
N HIS A 421 11.45 27.68 34.89
CA HIS A 421 10.91 28.74 35.72
C HIS A 421 9.49 29.22 35.41
N LEU A 422 8.65 28.46 34.67
CA LEU A 422 7.24 28.82 34.51
C LEU A 422 6.29 27.69 34.88
N LEU A 423 6.33 27.29 36.16
CA LEU A 423 5.13 26.81 36.84
C LEU A 423 4.37 28.05 37.33
N HIS A 424 3.43 28.55 36.52
CA HIS A 424 2.42 29.49 37.05
C HIS A 424 1.32 28.67 37.76
N PRO A 425 1.01 28.98 39.03
CA PRO A 425 -0.08 28.34 39.75
C PRO A 425 -1.41 28.97 39.32
N GLY A 426 -2.30 28.17 38.73
CA GLY A 426 -3.70 28.55 38.53
C GLY A 426 -4.22 28.36 37.11
N ALA A 427 -4.42 27.12 36.70
CA ALA A 427 -5.42 26.78 35.68
C ALA A 427 -6.46 25.85 36.33
N PRO A 428 -7.78 26.12 36.21
CA PRO A 428 -8.81 25.25 36.78
C PRO A 428 -8.81 23.91 36.06
N GLY A 429 -8.91 22.82 36.82
CA GLY A 429 -8.85 21.45 36.31
C GLY A 429 -9.91 21.11 35.24
N PRO A 430 -9.70 20.01 34.51
CA PRO A 430 -10.53 19.64 33.36
C PRO A 430 -11.98 19.42 33.79
N ARG A 431 -12.90 20.12 33.12
CA ARG A 431 -14.35 19.89 33.24
C ARG A 431 -14.65 18.49 32.70
N ARG A 432 -15.10 17.59 33.57
CA ARG A 432 -15.75 16.34 33.15
C ARG A 432 -17.11 16.72 32.56
N HIS A 433 -17.31 16.45 31.26
CA HIS A 433 -18.63 16.52 30.67
C HIS A 433 -19.38 15.24 31.06
N ASN A 434 -20.48 15.41 31.78
CA ASN A 434 -21.47 14.36 32.01
C ASN A 434 -22.21 14.11 30.70
N ASP A 435 -22.35 12.85 30.33
CA ASP A 435 -23.36 12.38 29.40
C ASP A 435 -24.71 12.38 30.13
N GLU A 436 -25.67 13.14 29.60
CA GLU A 436 -27.08 13.01 29.94
C GLU A 436 -27.72 11.99 28.99
N ASP A 437 -28.27 10.90 29.52
CA ASP A 437 -29.40 10.20 28.90
C ASP A 437 -30.32 9.67 30.04
N PRO A 438 -31.65 9.60 29.84
CA PRO A 438 -32.62 9.93 30.89
C PRO A 438 -33.20 8.74 31.66
N GLU A 439 -33.71 9.08 32.84
CA GLU A 439 -34.79 8.44 33.61
C GLU A 439 -34.73 6.91 33.83
N THR A 440 -34.44 6.48 35.06
CA THR A 440 -35.49 6.05 36.02
C THR A 440 -34.93 5.73 37.42
N ILE A 441 -35.80 5.98 38.39
CA ILE A 441 -35.69 5.97 39.86
C ILE A 441 -35.74 4.52 40.40
N ASP A 442 -34.83 4.11 41.31
CA ASP A 442 -35.11 3.89 42.75
C ASP A 442 -34.05 3.06 43.52
N HIS A 443 -33.60 3.62 44.65
CA HIS A 443 -33.46 3.00 45.98
C HIS A 443 -32.74 1.64 46.20
N LEU A 444 -31.51 1.65 46.79
CA LEU A 444 -31.26 1.45 48.24
C LEU A 444 -29.78 1.11 48.56
N MET A 445 -29.31 1.75 49.64
CA MET A 445 -28.07 1.49 50.38
C MET A 445 -28.23 0.24 51.28
N LEU A 446 -27.14 -0.52 51.51
CA LEU A 446 -26.46 -0.65 52.82
C LEU A 446 -25.61 -1.94 52.94
N ASP A 447 -24.44 -1.70 53.55
CA ASP A 447 -23.70 -2.50 54.54
C ASP A 447 -22.91 -3.79 54.22
N GLU A 448 -21.59 -3.61 54.45
CA GLU A 448 -20.74 -4.26 55.48
C GLU A 448 -20.67 -5.78 55.60
N GLY A 449 -19.42 -6.27 55.67
CA GLY A 449 -19.10 -7.61 56.14
C GLY A 449 -17.67 -8.04 55.90
N SER A 450 -16.74 -7.50 56.69
CA SER A 450 -15.32 -7.89 56.79
C SER A 450 -15.13 -9.34 57.30
N SER A 451 -13.89 -9.85 57.11
CA SER A 451 -13.16 -10.90 57.87
C SER A 451 -13.14 -12.28 57.20
N VAL A 452 -12.06 -13.09 57.15
CA VAL A 452 -10.88 -13.29 58.02
C VAL A 452 -9.78 -14.08 57.22
N PRO A 453 -8.59 -14.45 57.75
CA PRO A 453 -7.32 -14.49 57.03
C PRO A 453 -6.65 -15.88 56.97
N GLY A 454 -5.50 -15.94 56.27
CA GLY A 454 -4.27 -16.65 56.67
C GLY A 454 -4.25 -18.18 56.74
N LEU A 455 -3.31 -18.80 55.99
CA LEU A 455 -2.43 -19.85 56.50
C LEU A 455 -1.20 -20.04 55.58
N GLU A 456 -0.07 -19.69 56.17
CA GLU A 456 1.34 -20.00 55.95
C GLU A 456 1.65 -21.53 56.07
N HIS A 457 2.78 -22.17 55.72
CA HIS A 457 4.19 -21.82 55.42
C HIS A 457 4.93 -23.07 54.85
N GLY A 458 6.10 -22.88 54.20
CA GLY A 458 7.24 -23.82 54.09
C GLY A 458 7.51 -24.43 52.70
N ASP A 459 8.70 -24.40 52.08
CA ASP A 459 10.02 -24.00 52.57
C ASP A 459 11.05 -23.81 51.42
N GLU A 460 11.89 -22.78 51.59
CA GLU A 460 13.34 -22.69 51.29
C GLU A 460 13.97 -22.94 49.88
N ARG A 461 14.40 -21.85 49.21
CA ARG A 461 15.80 -21.30 49.24
C ARG A 461 15.99 -20.11 48.29
N GLU A 462 16.39 -18.98 48.85
CA GLU A 462 16.90 -17.78 48.16
C GLU A 462 18.45 -17.87 47.99
N PRO A 463 19.08 -17.05 47.11
CA PRO A 463 19.55 -15.75 47.58
C PRO A 463 19.46 -14.55 46.59
N GLU A 464 18.97 -13.44 47.15
CA GLU A 464 19.51 -12.06 47.17
C GLU A 464 19.30 -11.07 45.99
N PRO A 465 19.13 -9.76 46.30
CA PRO A 465 18.18 -8.89 45.61
C PRO A 465 18.87 -7.87 44.68
N ARG A 466 18.17 -7.45 43.63
CA ARG A 466 18.44 -6.17 42.96
C ARG A 466 17.33 -5.19 43.34
N ASN A 467 17.76 -4.07 43.91
CA ASN A 467 16.95 -3.02 44.53
C ASN A 467 15.66 -2.70 43.76
N ALA A 468 14.56 -2.71 44.49
CA ALA A 468 13.29 -2.11 44.09
C ALA A 468 13.37 -0.60 44.34
N ASP A 469 13.94 0.12 43.37
CA ASP A 469 13.74 1.56 43.19
C ASP A 469 14.05 1.88 41.72
N ASP A 470 13.17 1.42 40.83
CA ASP A 470 13.09 1.92 39.46
C ASP A 470 11.72 1.57 38.87
N GLN A 471 10.67 2.18 39.40
CA GLN A 471 9.48 2.43 38.59
C GLN A 471 9.71 3.76 37.87
N PRO A 472 9.73 3.81 36.53
CA PRO A 472 9.76 5.08 35.84
C PRO A 472 8.40 5.73 36.03
N GLY A 473 8.37 6.79 36.85
CA GLY A 473 7.29 7.77 36.82
C GLY A 473 7.17 8.42 35.43
N PRO A 474 6.12 9.20 35.16
CA PRO A 474 5.91 9.84 33.86
C PRO A 474 7.09 10.79 33.57
N SER A 475 8.02 10.33 32.73
CA SER A 475 9.20 11.09 32.35
C SER A 475 8.80 12.23 31.43
N THR A 476 8.60 13.41 32.01
CA THR A 476 8.32 14.69 31.35
C THR A 476 9.60 15.35 30.81
N THR A 477 10.47 14.55 30.17
CA THR A 477 11.58 15.10 29.39
C THR A 477 11.09 15.24 27.95
N PRO A 478 11.05 16.44 27.34
CA PRO A 478 10.60 16.56 25.96
C PRO A 478 11.57 15.76 25.07
N ALA A 479 11.02 14.76 24.38
CA ALA A 479 11.78 14.00 23.41
C ALA A 479 12.39 14.96 22.38
N ALA A 480 13.67 14.77 22.04
CA ALA A 480 14.29 15.54 20.98
C ALA A 480 13.45 15.42 19.69
N ARG A 481 13.17 16.56 19.03
CA ARG A 481 12.38 16.63 17.79
C ARG A 481 12.92 15.70 16.70
N ILE A 482 14.23 15.54 16.64
CA ILE A 482 14.90 14.56 15.80
C ILE A 482 15.37 13.40 16.69
N LYS A 483 14.78 12.23 16.46
CA LYS A 483 15.11 10.99 17.20
C LYS A 483 16.49 10.48 16.79
N SER A 484 17.33 10.16 17.77
CA SER A 484 18.59 9.44 17.54
C SER A 484 18.33 8.00 17.08
N GLN A 485 19.36 7.31 16.58
CA GLN A 485 19.24 5.90 16.20
C GLN A 485 18.80 5.01 17.37
N LYS A 486 19.34 5.28 18.58
CA LYS A 486 18.97 4.56 19.80
C LYS A 486 17.52 4.82 20.23
N ALA A 487 16.97 5.99 19.87
CA ALA A 487 15.59 6.35 20.11
C ALA A 487 14.64 5.92 18.96
N GLY A 488 15.10 5.04 18.05
CA GLY A 488 14.32 4.52 16.93
C GLY A 488 14.35 5.38 15.66
N GLY A 489 15.19 6.42 15.60
CA GLY A 489 15.37 7.22 14.40
C GLY A 489 16.08 6.44 13.28
N TYR A 490 15.36 6.11 12.21
CA TYR A 490 15.89 5.48 10.99
C TYR A 490 15.51 6.25 9.71
N LEU A 491 16.50 6.61 8.88
CA LEU A 491 16.34 7.36 7.61
C LEU A 491 15.36 8.56 7.72
N CYS A 492 14.30 8.60 6.91
CA CYS A 492 13.18 9.53 7.02
C CYS A 492 11.86 8.78 7.31
N ARG A 493 11.96 7.63 7.99
CA ARG A 493 10.79 6.83 8.39
C ARG A 493 9.88 7.61 9.34
N ASP A 494 8.58 7.44 9.15
CA ASP A 494 7.49 8.10 9.90
C ASP A 494 7.46 9.64 9.74
N LEU A 495 8.14 10.17 8.71
CA LEU A 495 8.18 11.60 8.41
C LEU A 495 7.41 11.93 7.14
N ALA A 496 6.76 13.08 7.15
CA ALA A 496 6.16 13.70 5.97
C ALA A 496 7.11 14.73 5.37
N ILE A 497 7.06 14.91 4.05
CA ILE A 497 7.75 16.00 3.36
C ILE A 497 6.77 16.86 2.57
N PHE A 498 6.92 18.18 2.73
CA PHE A 498 6.17 19.20 2.01
C PHE A 498 7.12 19.93 1.07
N LEU A 499 6.77 20.00 -0.20
CA LEU A 499 7.60 20.56 -1.26
C LEU A 499 6.87 21.71 -1.94
N SER A 500 7.60 22.76 -2.27
CA SER A 500 7.08 23.88 -3.07
C SER A 500 6.81 23.49 -4.53
N ARG A 501 7.51 22.47 -5.06
CA ARG A 501 7.34 21.92 -6.42
C ARG A 501 7.41 20.40 -6.39
N GLU A 502 6.85 19.77 -7.41
CA GLU A 502 6.96 18.33 -7.61
C GLU A 502 8.44 17.91 -7.77
N PRO A 503 8.92 16.92 -6.99
CA PRO A 503 10.32 16.52 -7.05
C PRO A 503 10.62 15.78 -8.34
N CYS A 504 11.82 16.00 -8.89
CA CYS A 504 12.25 15.29 -10.09
C CYS A 504 12.34 13.77 -9.86
N VAL A 505 12.53 12.99 -10.93
CA VAL A 505 12.68 11.52 -10.86
C VAL A 505 13.74 11.08 -9.83
N CYS A 506 14.90 11.75 -9.79
CA CYS A 506 15.97 11.42 -8.84
C CYS A 506 15.55 11.66 -7.39
N CYS A 507 15.00 12.83 -7.09
CA CYS A 507 14.50 13.17 -5.75
C CYS A 507 13.34 12.25 -5.35
N SER A 508 12.42 11.95 -6.26
CA SER A 508 11.30 11.03 -6.02
C SER A 508 11.80 9.63 -5.64
N MET A 509 12.83 9.12 -6.33
CA MET A 509 13.43 7.83 -6.00
C MET A 509 14.19 7.88 -4.67
N ALA A 510 14.87 8.98 -4.37
CA ALA A 510 15.51 9.16 -3.07
C ALA A 510 14.48 9.16 -1.93
N MET A 511 13.27 9.69 -2.14
CA MET A 511 12.19 9.61 -1.16
C MET A 511 11.78 8.17 -0.84
N VAL A 512 11.70 7.31 -1.86
CA VAL A 512 11.46 5.87 -1.72
C VAL A 512 12.59 5.22 -0.88
N GLN A 513 13.85 5.56 -1.17
CA GLN A 513 15.01 5.02 -0.45
C GLN A 513 15.10 5.51 1.00
N SER A 514 14.75 6.77 1.24
CA SER A 514 14.71 7.39 2.57
C SER A 514 13.50 6.96 3.40
N ARG A 515 12.56 6.18 2.83
CA ARG A 515 11.37 5.65 3.48
C ARG A 515 10.45 6.70 4.08
N PHE A 516 10.22 7.80 3.36
CA PHE A 516 9.21 8.77 3.77
C PHE A 516 7.83 8.12 3.92
N GLU A 517 7.06 8.59 4.89
CA GLU A 517 5.69 8.14 5.17
C GLU A 517 4.71 8.75 4.17
N THR A 518 4.92 10.01 3.79
CA THR A 518 4.08 10.71 2.82
C THR A 518 4.77 11.94 2.24
N ALA A 519 4.22 12.46 1.15
CA ALA A 519 4.67 13.66 0.47
C ALA A 519 3.51 14.55 0.06
N VAL A 520 3.69 15.88 0.13
CA VAL A 520 2.70 16.87 -0.29
C VAL A 520 3.37 17.96 -1.12
N TYR A 521 2.80 18.33 -2.26
CA TYR A 521 3.24 19.47 -3.07
C TYR A 521 2.02 20.16 -3.71
N PRO A 522 2.08 21.44 -4.10
CA PRO A 522 0.94 22.11 -4.71
C PRO A 522 0.70 21.60 -6.13
N GLN A 523 -0.56 21.46 -6.56
CA GLN A 523 -0.90 20.96 -7.90
C GLN A 523 -0.32 21.85 -9.02
N ILE A 524 -0.30 23.17 -8.80
CA ILE A 524 0.33 24.14 -9.71
C ILE A 524 1.86 23.97 -9.77
N GLY A 525 2.47 23.29 -8.78
CA GLY A 525 3.90 23.01 -8.72
C GLY A 525 4.32 21.75 -9.48
N ARG A 526 3.46 21.14 -10.30
CA ARG A 526 3.85 20.02 -11.19
C ARG A 526 4.95 20.47 -12.16
N THR A 527 5.96 19.63 -12.36
CA THR A 527 7.09 19.94 -13.24
C THR A 527 7.23 18.91 -14.36
N LEU A 528 7.79 19.28 -15.51
CA LEU A 528 8.05 18.34 -16.62
C LEU A 528 8.96 17.17 -16.20
N THR A 529 9.85 17.40 -15.24
CA THR A 529 10.79 16.39 -14.72
C THR A 529 10.25 15.61 -13.51
N GLY A 530 9.02 15.91 -13.08
CA GLY A 530 8.41 15.39 -11.86
C GLY A 530 8.20 13.87 -11.88
N GLY A 531 8.55 13.21 -10.76
CA GLY A 531 8.52 11.76 -10.63
C GLY A 531 7.35 11.19 -9.81
N LEU A 532 6.49 12.02 -9.22
CA LEU A 532 5.42 11.55 -8.32
C LEU A 532 4.05 11.46 -9.00
N ALA A 533 3.71 12.41 -9.87
CA ALA A 533 2.44 12.36 -10.59
C ALA A 533 2.36 11.11 -11.48
N SER A 534 1.20 10.48 -11.50
CA SER A 534 0.92 9.28 -12.31
C SER A 534 0.11 9.59 -13.57
N GLU A 535 -0.32 10.84 -13.75
CA GLU A 535 -1.18 11.28 -14.86
C GLU A 535 -1.15 12.81 -14.98
N SER A 536 -1.66 13.33 -16.10
CA SER A 536 -1.88 14.77 -16.30
C SER A 536 -2.99 15.32 -15.40
N VAL A 537 -3.05 16.64 -15.26
CA VAL A 537 -4.18 17.28 -14.57
C VAL A 537 -5.37 17.14 -15.52
N ILE A 538 -6.38 16.37 -15.14
CA ILE A 538 -7.65 16.37 -15.85
C ILE A 538 -8.29 17.71 -15.52
N ASP A 539 -8.33 18.62 -16.47
CA ASP A 539 -9.06 19.88 -16.33
C ASP A 539 -10.49 19.54 -15.90
N GLN A 540 -10.89 20.03 -14.71
CA GLN A 540 -12.26 19.86 -14.21
C GLN A 540 -13.19 20.90 -14.83
N SER A 541 -12.96 21.25 -16.10
CA SER A 541 -13.93 22.02 -16.85
C SER A 541 -15.24 21.22 -16.93
N PRO A 542 -16.39 21.86 -16.65
CA PRO A 542 -17.68 21.18 -16.76
C PRO A 542 -17.82 20.60 -18.18
N PRO A 543 -18.53 19.48 -18.36
CA PRO A 543 -18.77 18.96 -19.69
C PRO A 543 -19.39 20.09 -20.51
N ILE A 544 -18.70 20.50 -21.59
CA ILE A 544 -19.23 21.41 -22.57
C ILE A 544 -20.54 20.79 -23.02
N THR A 545 -21.64 21.34 -22.54
CA THR A 545 -22.97 21.01 -23.03
C THR A 545 -22.99 21.46 -24.47
N ASP A 546 -23.32 20.51 -25.34
CA ASP A 546 -23.43 20.69 -26.78
C ASP A 546 -24.04 22.03 -27.17
N GLU A 547 -23.44 22.61 -28.21
CA GLU A 547 -23.87 23.69 -29.11
C GLU A 547 -22.83 24.81 -29.14
N ASP A 548 -21.70 24.58 -29.82
CA ASP A 548 -21.11 25.54 -30.78
C ASP A 548 -19.86 24.95 -31.45
N GLU A 549 -20.05 24.64 -32.73
CA GLU A 549 -19.10 24.65 -33.86
C GLU A 549 -17.72 23.96 -33.76
N TYR A 550 -17.59 22.91 -34.58
CA TYR A 550 -16.34 22.28 -34.99
C TYR A 550 -15.29 23.33 -35.44
N GLN A 551 -14.22 23.51 -34.66
CA GLN A 551 -12.93 23.89 -35.21
C GLN A 551 -12.03 22.65 -35.26
N GLU A 552 -11.91 22.08 -36.46
CA GLU A 552 -10.80 21.21 -36.81
C GLU A 552 -9.50 22.00 -36.66
N ILE A 553 -8.79 21.81 -35.55
CA ILE A 553 -7.42 22.26 -35.39
C ILE A 553 -6.53 21.22 -36.08
N TYR A 554 -5.99 21.61 -37.24
CA TYR A 554 -4.87 20.92 -37.88
C TYR A 554 -3.75 20.67 -36.86
N PRO A 555 -3.05 19.52 -36.88
CA PRO A 555 -1.97 19.27 -35.93
C PRO A 555 -0.85 20.28 -36.17
N SER A 556 -0.74 21.30 -35.31
CA SER A 556 0.48 22.08 -35.20
C SER A 556 1.56 21.14 -34.70
N SER A 557 2.69 21.08 -35.40
CA SER A 557 3.84 20.23 -35.09
C SER A 557 4.61 20.63 -33.83
N ASP A 558 4.00 21.43 -32.95
CA ASP A 558 4.54 21.87 -31.68
C ASP A 558 3.63 21.30 -30.57
N THR A 559 3.79 20.00 -30.30
CA THR A 559 3.12 19.34 -29.16
C THR A 559 3.57 19.99 -27.86
N ASP A 560 2.64 20.34 -26.98
CA ASP A 560 2.95 20.86 -25.63
C ASP A 560 3.94 19.88 -24.95
N PRO A 561 5.09 20.33 -24.43
CA PRO A 561 6.03 19.46 -23.72
C PRO A 561 5.37 18.61 -22.63
N MET A 562 4.26 19.08 -22.04
CA MET A 562 3.49 18.35 -21.04
C MET A 562 2.66 17.20 -21.63
N GLU A 563 2.29 17.22 -22.91
CA GLU A 563 1.63 16.09 -23.60
C GLU A 563 2.56 14.87 -23.73
N ASN A 564 3.87 15.09 -23.83
CA ASN A 564 4.89 14.02 -23.89
C ASN A 564 5.51 13.68 -22.53
N ARG A 565 4.98 14.24 -21.43
CA ARG A 565 5.49 13.98 -20.09
C ARG A 565 5.26 12.51 -19.70
N VAL A 566 6.33 11.84 -19.28
CA VAL A 566 6.25 10.50 -18.69
C VAL A 566 5.84 10.63 -17.23
N PHE A 567 4.66 10.11 -16.90
CA PHE A 567 4.16 10.09 -15.52
C PHE A 567 4.61 8.82 -14.80
N TYR A 568 5.60 8.94 -13.91
CA TYR A 568 6.26 7.77 -13.32
C TYR A 568 5.51 7.14 -12.15
N GLY A 569 4.76 7.93 -11.37
CA GLY A 569 4.05 7.46 -10.18
C GLY A 569 4.95 6.76 -9.15
N LEU A 570 6.18 7.25 -8.93
CA LEU A 570 7.20 6.54 -8.14
C LEU A 570 6.83 6.34 -6.66
N ASN A 571 5.95 7.17 -6.11
CA ASN A 571 5.48 7.04 -4.74
C ASN A 571 4.79 5.70 -4.48
N PHE A 572 4.16 5.11 -5.49
CA PHE A 572 3.40 3.87 -5.30
C PHE A 572 3.50 2.98 -6.53
N ARG A 573 4.60 2.22 -6.64
CA ARG A 573 4.85 1.25 -7.72
C ARG A 573 4.96 -0.17 -7.23
N LYS A 574 4.35 -1.13 -7.94
CA LYS A 574 4.49 -2.56 -7.62
C LYS A 574 5.95 -3.03 -7.72
N GLU A 575 6.74 -2.44 -8.60
CA GLU A 575 8.15 -2.80 -8.83
C GLU A 575 9.10 -2.31 -7.74
N LEU A 576 8.67 -1.35 -6.91
CA LEU A 576 9.48 -0.77 -5.85
C LEU A 576 9.18 -1.42 -4.50
N ASN A 577 10.24 -1.58 -3.70
CA ASN A 577 10.17 -2.22 -2.37
C ASN A 577 9.57 -1.31 -1.28
N TRP A 578 9.44 -0.01 -1.55
CA TRP A 578 8.81 0.93 -0.63
C TRP A 578 7.75 1.74 -1.37
N ARG A 579 6.64 2.01 -0.68
CA ARG A 579 5.49 2.73 -1.22
C ARG A 579 4.95 3.67 -0.15
N PHE A 580 4.58 4.86 -0.56
CA PHE A 580 3.99 5.87 0.30
C PHE A 580 2.86 6.61 -0.43
N PRO A 581 1.76 6.93 0.25
CA PRO A 581 0.75 7.83 -0.30
C PRO A 581 1.35 9.23 -0.49
N ALA A 582 1.02 9.88 -1.59
CA ALA A 582 1.41 11.26 -1.87
C ALA A 582 0.18 12.09 -2.21
N PHE A 583 0.23 13.39 -1.95
CA PHE A 583 -0.90 14.30 -2.07
C PHE A 583 -0.52 15.55 -2.85
N GLU A 584 -1.49 16.07 -3.60
CA GLU A 584 -1.45 17.40 -4.19
C GLU A 584 -2.26 18.36 -3.35
N TYR A 585 -1.75 19.57 -3.17
CA TYR A 585 -2.50 20.67 -2.55
C TYR A 585 -3.12 21.53 -3.63
N ILE A 586 -4.45 21.60 -3.62
CA ILE A 586 -5.24 22.41 -4.54
C ILE A 586 -5.63 23.68 -3.79
N GLU A 587 -5.00 24.77 -4.16
CA GLU A 587 -5.27 26.09 -3.60
C GLU A 587 -6.63 26.58 -4.06
N GLU A 588 -7.40 27.16 -3.14
CA GLU A 588 -8.66 27.81 -3.47
C GLU A 588 -8.36 29.10 -4.24
N ARG A 589 -8.82 29.17 -5.50
CA ARG A 589 -8.76 30.41 -6.27
C ARG A 589 -9.81 31.38 -5.75
N PRO A 590 -9.46 32.64 -5.46
CA PRO A 590 -10.46 33.69 -5.35
C PRO A 590 -11.13 33.85 -6.73
N GLU A 591 -12.47 33.94 -6.77
CA GLU A 591 -13.29 34.04 -7.99
C GLU A 591 -12.97 35.25 -8.91
N TRP A 592 -11.99 36.10 -8.56
CA TRP A 592 -11.71 37.39 -9.18
C TRP A 592 -10.35 37.47 -9.91
N VAL A 593 -9.60 36.38 -10.01
CA VAL A 593 -8.28 36.37 -10.68
C VAL A 593 -8.41 35.76 -12.08
N ASP A 594 -8.23 36.60 -13.11
CA ASP A 594 -8.25 36.24 -14.53
C ASP A 594 -7.08 35.32 -14.89
N ASP A 595 -7.34 34.29 -15.71
CA ASP A 595 -6.40 33.20 -16.06
C ASP A 595 -5.16 33.69 -16.83
N SER A 596 -5.16 34.94 -17.29
CA SER A 596 -4.05 35.56 -18.04
C SER A 596 -2.86 36.00 -17.17
N VAL A 597 -2.99 36.01 -15.83
CA VAL A 597 -1.99 36.62 -14.92
C VAL A 597 -1.13 35.57 -14.19
N LEU A 598 -1.49 34.29 -14.21
CA LEU A 598 -0.86 33.24 -13.39
C LEU A 598 0.25 32.42 -14.09
N PHE A 599 0.50 32.64 -15.38
CA PHE A 599 1.67 32.07 -16.07
C PHE A 599 3.00 32.80 -15.73
N HIS A 600 2.97 33.76 -14.80
CA HIS A 600 4.10 34.61 -14.46
C HIS A 600 4.46 34.65 -12.96
N ALA A 601 3.98 33.71 -12.14
CA ALA A 601 4.28 33.67 -10.70
C ALA A 601 4.99 32.39 -10.26
#